data_AF-A0A2G9G5S1-F1
#
_entry.id   AF-A0A2G9G5S1-F1
#
_cell.length_a   1.000
_cell.length_b   1.000
_cell.length_c   1.000
_cell.angle_alpha   90.00
_cell.angle_beta   90.00
_cell.angle_gamma   90.00
#
_symmetry.space_group_name_H-M   'P 1'
#
loop_
_entity.id
_entity.type
_entity.pdbx_description
1 polymer ?
#
loop_
_entity_poly.entity_id
_entity_poly.type
_entity_poly.pdbx_seq_one_letter_code
_entity_poly.pdbx_strand_id
1 'polypeptide(L)'
;MVVASLIATMAFQVGVNPPGGVWQDDKVVDSQGNQTISDPKQNQNISDPKQNQNISDPKHLAGLSVMASKDRDGYTGLYIGNTISFIASLSIILLLMSGLPLRQTFLMWLLMITTWISITTIALTYLEALDSLTPPDADVAVYAMSYSVIVWISLMALILTGHMIRLIIKLVKKLRIIIRMRQRRMVAGSAVLGYTVFGLKLFWVCISILLLVFLCGFIVFQCACFVIKGSVLM
;
A
#
# COMPACT_ATOMS: atom_id res chain seq x y z
N MET A 1 7.89 -18.74 -5.57
CA MET A 1 7.02 -19.16 -4.46
C MET A 1 7.50 -18.62 -3.13
N VAL A 2 8.77 -18.83 -2.75
CA VAL A 2 9.36 -18.38 -1.46
C VAL A 2 9.01 -16.94 -1.06
N VAL A 3 9.24 -15.96 -1.94
CA VAL A 3 8.97 -14.54 -1.64
C VAL A 3 7.52 -14.28 -1.24
N ALA A 4 6.55 -14.88 -1.93
CA ALA A 4 5.13 -14.68 -1.63
C ALA A 4 4.75 -15.31 -0.29
N SER A 5 5.31 -16.48 0.04
CA SER A 5 5.12 -17.11 1.35
C SER A 5 5.68 -16.23 2.46
N LEU A 6 6.88 -15.66 2.29
CA LEU A 6 7.49 -14.76 3.29
C LEU A 6 6.64 -13.49 3.52
N ILE A 7 6.16 -12.85 2.45
CA ILE A 7 5.31 -11.66 2.57
C ILE A 7 4.00 -12.01 3.27
N ALA A 8 3.36 -13.13 2.92
CA ALA A 8 2.14 -13.57 3.59
C ALA A 8 2.37 -13.84 5.09
N THR A 9 3.50 -14.46 5.46
CA THR A 9 3.85 -14.71 6.86
C THR A 9 4.09 -13.41 7.63
N MET A 10 4.87 -12.47 7.08
CA MET A 10 5.13 -11.20 7.74
C MET A 10 3.86 -10.37 7.90
N ALA A 11 3.02 -10.34 6.87
CA ALA A 11 1.74 -9.63 6.93
C ALA A 11 0.78 -10.27 7.96
N PHE A 12 0.73 -11.60 8.02
CA PHE A 12 -0.06 -12.30 9.03
C PHE A 12 0.42 -11.95 10.45
N GLN A 13 1.74 -11.94 10.68
CA GLN A 13 2.32 -11.62 11.99
C GLN A 13 1.95 -10.21 12.46
N VAL A 14 2.04 -9.21 11.58
CA VAL A 14 1.65 -7.83 11.90
C VAL A 14 0.14 -7.69 12.14
N GLY A 15 -0.67 -8.45 11.41
CA GLY A 15 -2.12 -8.42 11.56
C GLY A 15 -2.61 -8.98 12.91
N VAL A 16 -1.95 -10.01 13.43
CA VAL A 16 -2.31 -10.62 14.72
C VAL A 16 -1.54 -10.04 15.92
N ASN A 17 -0.39 -9.43 15.67
CA ASN A 17 0.43 -8.75 16.68
C ASN A 17 0.70 -7.31 16.21
N PRO A 18 -0.28 -6.39 16.36
CA PRO A 18 -0.08 -5.01 15.96
C PRO A 18 1.04 -4.34 16.78
N PRO A 19 1.68 -3.29 16.25
CA PRO A 19 2.65 -2.51 17.01
C PRO A 19 2.06 -2.01 18.34
N GLY A 20 2.84 -2.11 19.41
CA GLY A 20 2.37 -1.82 20.77
C GLY A 20 1.48 -2.90 21.39
N GLY A 21 1.13 -3.96 20.65
CA GLY A 21 0.33 -5.08 21.14
C GLY A 21 -1.15 -4.77 21.28
N VAL A 22 -1.84 -5.59 22.07
CA VAL A 22 -3.26 -5.41 22.43
C VAL A 22 -3.41 -5.13 23.91
N TRP A 23 -4.40 -4.32 24.26
CA TRP A 23 -4.75 -4.06 25.65
C TRP A 23 -5.13 -5.37 26.36
N GLN A 24 -4.70 -5.50 27.62
CA GLN A 24 -4.95 -6.68 28.44
C GLN A 24 -6.11 -6.48 29.43
N ASP A 25 -6.50 -5.22 29.65
CA ASP A 25 -7.56 -4.81 30.58
C ASP A 25 -8.60 -3.93 29.87
N ASP A 26 -9.79 -3.84 30.47
CA ASP A 26 -10.84 -2.90 30.06
C ASP A 26 -10.75 -1.63 30.93
N LYS A 27 -10.73 -0.45 30.30
CA LYS A 27 -10.83 0.84 30.99
C LYS A 27 -11.95 1.69 30.41
N VAL A 28 -12.93 2.00 31.25
CA VAL A 28 -13.99 2.97 30.98
C VAL A 28 -13.89 4.06 32.04
N VAL A 29 -13.68 5.29 31.60
CA VAL A 29 -13.57 6.46 32.47
C VAL A 29 -14.85 7.28 32.32
N ASP A 30 -15.47 7.64 33.45
CA ASP A 30 -16.62 8.55 33.47
C ASP A 30 -16.20 10.02 33.31
N SER A 31 -17.16 10.92 33.11
CA SER A 31 -16.89 12.37 32.99
C SER A 31 -16.30 13.01 34.25
N GLN A 32 -16.15 12.25 35.35
CA GLN A 32 -15.60 12.68 36.63
C GLN A 32 -14.18 12.14 36.86
N GLY A 33 -13.61 11.37 35.91
CA GLY A 33 -12.26 10.83 35.99
C GLY A 33 -12.15 9.53 36.80
N ASN A 34 -13.26 8.94 37.19
CA ASN A 34 -13.27 7.69 37.96
C ASN A 34 -13.28 6.49 37.01
N GLN A 35 -12.50 5.46 37.35
CA GLN A 35 -12.49 4.19 36.63
C GLN A 35 -13.77 3.42 37.00
N THR A 36 -14.72 3.31 36.07
CA THR A 36 -15.86 2.42 36.24
C THR A 36 -15.47 1.06 35.69
N ILE A 37 -15.01 0.16 36.57
CA ILE A 37 -14.86 -1.27 36.27
C ILE A 37 -16.28 -1.84 36.20
N SER A 38 -16.96 -1.59 35.08
CA SER A 38 -18.31 -2.06 34.88
C SER A 38 -18.29 -3.06 33.73
N ASP A 39 -18.54 -4.32 34.07
CA ASP A 39 -18.94 -5.37 33.16
C ASP A 39 -19.87 -4.82 32.05
N PRO A 40 -19.75 -5.27 30.79
CA PRO A 40 -20.52 -4.74 29.67
C PRO A 40 -21.97 -5.26 29.70
N LYS A 41 -22.71 -4.95 30.76
CA LYS A 41 -24.17 -5.04 30.85
C LYS A 41 -24.72 -4.01 31.85
N GLN A 42 -24.71 -2.73 31.52
CA GLN A 42 -25.88 -1.89 31.80
C GLN A 42 -25.88 -0.52 31.11
N ASN A 43 -27.09 -0.18 30.66
CA ASN A 43 -27.64 1.13 30.28
C ASN A 43 -27.29 1.71 28.92
N GLN A 44 -28.04 1.21 27.92
CA GLN A 44 -28.66 2.09 26.93
C GLN A 44 -29.50 3.15 27.66
N ASN A 45 -29.21 4.41 27.35
CA ASN A 45 -29.98 5.65 27.54
C ASN A 45 -29.02 6.71 28.07
N ILE A 46 -28.56 7.62 27.20
CA ILE A 46 -28.50 9.06 27.44
C ILE A 46 -28.01 9.71 26.15
N SER A 47 -28.87 10.61 25.69
CA SER A 47 -28.71 11.60 24.62
C SER A 47 -27.44 12.42 24.78
N ASP A 48 -26.90 12.88 23.65
CA ASP A 48 -25.78 13.81 23.47
C ASP A 48 -25.37 14.66 24.70
N PRO A 49 -24.06 14.76 24.98
CA PRO A 49 -23.50 16.08 25.23
C PRO A 49 -22.15 16.35 24.56
N LYS A 50 -22.04 17.61 24.15
CA LYS A 50 -20.87 18.30 23.61
C LYS A 50 -19.65 18.25 24.54
N GLN A 51 -18.48 18.35 23.90
CA GLN A 51 -17.12 18.56 24.42
C GLN A 51 -17.01 19.13 25.84
N ASN A 52 -16.21 18.46 26.67
CA ASN A 52 -15.32 19.10 27.63
C ASN A 52 -13.99 18.34 27.63
N GLN A 53 -12.93 19.02 27.19
CA GLN A 53 -11.55 18.54 27.19
C GLN A 53 -10.95 18.78 28.57
N ASN A 54 -10.93 17.77 29.43
CA ASN A 54 -10.06 17.72 30.59
C ASN A 54 -9.64 16.26 30.77
N ILE A 55 -8.42 15.97 30.33
CA ILE A 55 -7.63 14.71 30.46
C ILE A 55 -8.48 13.52 30.91
N SER A 56 -9.30 13.01 29.99
CA SER A 56 -9.87 11.68 30.11
C SER A 56 -8.85 10.72 29.53
N ASP A 57 -8.31 9.84 30.38
CA ASP A 57 -7.53 8.71 29.90
C ASP A 57 -8.33 7.98 28.81
N PRO A 58 -7.71 7.65 27.66
CA PRO A 58 -8.43 7.08 26.54
C PRO A 58 -9.10 5.77 26.94
N LYS A 59 -10.42 5.66 26.69
CA LYS A 59 -11.17 4.41 26.86
C LYS A 59 -10.52 3.33 26.00
N HIS A 60 -10.20 2.19 26.60
CA HIS A 60 -9.69 1.03 25.89
C HIS A 60 -10.36 -0.26 26.35
N LEU A 61 -10.41 -1.24 25.46
CA LEU A 61 -11.01 -2.55 25.74
C LEU A 61 -9.96 -3.63 25.49
N ALA A 62 -9.96 -4.65 26.33
CA ALA A 62 -9.09 -5.81 26.23
C ALA A 62 -9.26 -6.48 24.86
N GLY A 63 -8.14 -6.87 24.26
CA GLY A 63 -8.10 -7.45 22.92
C GLY A 63 -8.15 -6.45 21.77
N LEU A 64 -8.36 -5.15 22.02
CA LEU A 64 -8.17 -4.11 21.00
C LEU A 64 -6.71 -3.68 20.90
N SER A 65 -6.27 -3.32 19.69
CA SER A 65 -4.92 -2.82 19.41
C SER A 65 -4.60 -1.56 20.22
N VAL A 66 -3.44 -1.53 20.85
CA VAL A 66 -2.92 -0.34 21.55
C VAL A 66 -2.71 0.79 20.56
N MET A 67 -2.15 0.50 19.38
CA MET A 67 -1.97 1.48 18.31
C MET A 67 -3.31 2.10 17.90
N ALA A 68 -4.38 1.32 17.77
CA ALA A 68 -5.70 1.84 17.38
C ALA A 68 -6.28 2.85 18.39
N SER A 69 -5.89 2.76 19.67
CA SER A 69 -6.32 3.69 20.72
C SER A 69 -5.49 4.98 20.79
N LYS A 70 -4.22 4.93 20.36
CA LYS A 70 -3.28 6.07 20.42
C LYS A 70 -3.20 6.85 19.12
N ASP A 71 -3.18 6.13 18.00
CA ASP A 71 -3.09 6.69 16.65
C ASP A 71 -3.99 5.90 15.69
N ARG A 72 -5.22 6.40 15.54
CA ARG A 72 -6.24 5.76 14.71
C ARG A 72 -5.90 5.83 13.22
N ASP A 73 -5.24 6.89 12.78
CA ASP A 73 -4.96 7.12 11.36
C ASP A 73 -3.82 6.22 10.90
N GLY A 74 -2.71 6.17 11.63
CA GLY A 74 -1.62 5.24 11.37
C GLY A 74 -2.05 3.77 11.47
N TYR A 75 -2.89 3.42 12.46
CA TYR A 75 -3.45 2.06 12.57
C TYR A 75 -4.29 1.69 11.35
N THR A 76 -5.10 2.62 10.84
CA THR A 76 -5.94 2.38 9.65
C THR A 76 -5.07 2.17 8.41
N GLY A 77 -4.03 2.99 8.22
CA GLY A 77 -3.06 2.85 7.13
C GLY A 77 -2.32 1.51 7.18
N LEU A 78 -1.81 1.15 8.36
CA LEU A 78 -1.14 -0.12 8.63
C LEU A 78 -2.05 -1.31 8.27
N TYR A 79 -3.30 -1.31 8.74
CA TYR A 79 -4.24 -2.42 8.53
C TYR A 79 -4.64 -2.59 7.06
N ILE A 80 -4.91 -1.49 6.34
CA ILE A 80 -5.25 -1.51 4.91
C ILE A 80 -4.06 -2.05 4.10
N GLY A 81 -2.87 -1.48 4.30
CA GLY A 81 -1.66 -1.92 3.60
C GLY A 81 -1.37 -3.39 3.85
N ASN A 82 -1.42 -3.82 5.11
CA ASN A 82 -1.17 -5.19 5.49
C ASN A 82 -2.12 -6.17 4.78
N THR A 83 -3.41 -5.85 4.73
CA THR A 83 -4.43 -6.69 4.06
C THR A 83 -4.19 -6.80 2.55
N ILE A 84 -3.84 -5.69 1.89
CA ILE A 84 -3.52 -5.69 0.45
C ILE A 84 -2.30 -6.59 0.19
N SER A 85 -1.25 -6.46 0.99
CA SER A 85 -0.02 -7.26 0.83
C SER A 85 -0.27 -8.76 1.05
N PHE A 86 -1.13 -9.10 2.01
CA PHE A 86 -1.52 -10.47 2.34
C PHE A 86 -2.34 -11.11 1.22
N ILE A 87 -3.40 -10.43 0.76
CA ILE A 87 -4.27 -10.93 -0.32
C ILE A 87 -3.49 -11.07 -1.64
N ALA A 88 -2.63 -10.09 -1.96
CA ALA A 88 -1.77 -10.16 -3.14
C ALA A 88 -0.80 -11.35 -3.07
N SER A 89 -0.22 -11.62 -1.89
CA SER A 89 0.66 -12.77 -1.67
C SER A 89 -0.06 -14.10 -1.80
N LEU A 90 -1.27 -14.24 -1.23
CA LEU A 90 -2.11 -15.41 -1.40
C LEU A 90 -2.46 -15.63 -2.88
N SER A 91 -2.77 -14.56 -3.60
CA SER A 91 -3.06 -14.61 -5.04
C SER A 91 -1.86 -15.15 -5.82
N ILE A 92 -0.63 -14.68 -5.51
CA ILE A 92 0.62 -15.18 -6.12
C ILE A 92 0.82 -16.67 -5.81
N ILE A 93 0.60 -17.10 -4.57
CA ILE A 93 0.77 -18.50 -4.17
C ILE A 93 -0.23 -19.39 -4.92
N LEU A 94 -1.50 -19.00 -5.00
CA LEU A 94 -2.54 -19.75 -5.72
C LEU A 94 -2.23 -19.83 -7.21
N LEU A 95 -1.79 -18.72 -7.83
CA LEU A 95 -1.37 -18.67 -9.23
C LEU A 95 -0.17 -19.59 -9.52
N LEU A 96 0.80 -19.65 -8.60
CA LEU A 96 1.96 -20.53 -8.72
C LEU A 96 1.64 -22.01 -8.46
N MET A 97 0.71 -22.29 -7.54
CA MET A 97 0.29 -23.65 -7.17
C MET A 97 -0.64 -24.28 -8.21
N SER A 98 -1.44 -23.49 -8.92
CA SER A 98 -2.41 -23.98 -9.91
C SER A 98 -1.79 -24.70 -11.11
N GLY A 99 -0.45 -24.74 -11.22
CA GLY A 99 0.25 -25.50 -12.25
C GLY A 99 -0.05 -25.03 -13.68
N LEU A 100 -0.69 -23.86 -13.85
CA LEU A 100 -0.97 -23.29 -15.16
C LEU A 100 0.35 -23.18 -15.93
N PRO A 101 0.35 -23.45 -17.24
CA PRO A 101 1.56 -23.34 -18.04
C PRO A 101 2.01 -21.87 -18.09
N LEU A 102 2.90 -21.48 -17.17
CA LEU A 102 3.55 -20.17 -17.05
C LEU A 102 4.42 -19.79 -18.27
N ARG A 103 4.33 -20.59 -19.34
CA ARG A 103 4.96 -20.36 -20.64
C ARG A 103 4.44 -19.09 -21.34
N GLN A 104 3.31 -18.54 -20.88
CA GLN A 104 2.82 -17.24 -21.37
C GLN A 104 3.54 -16.10 -20.66
N THR A 105 4.28 -15.30 -21.43
CA THR A 105 5.01 -14.12 -20.95
C THR A 105 4.12 -13.11 -20.20
N PHE A 106 2.81 -13.15 -20.42
CA PHE A 106 1.82 -12.32 -19.72
C PHE A 106 1.65 -12.71 -18.24
N LEU A 107 1.53 -14.01 -17.92
CA LEU A 107 1.33 -14.46 -16.55
C LEU A 107 2.56 -14.19 -15.67
N MET A 108 3.76 -14.40 -16.22
CA MET A 108 4.99 -14.06 -15.50
C MET A 108 5.12 -12.56 -15.23
N TRP A 109 4.59 -11.72 -16.12
CA TRP A 109 4.56 -10.28 -15.90
C TRP A 109 3.49 -9.84 -14.90
N LEU A 110 2.30 -10.45 -14.96
CA LEU A 110 1.24 -10.26 -13.96
C LEU A 110 1.76 -10.60 -12.56
N LEU A 111 2.43 -11.75 -12.41
CA LEU A 111 3.05 -12.17 -11.16
C LEU A 111 4.08 -11.16 -10.66
N MET A 112 4.92 -10.66 -11.57
CA MET A 112 5.92 -9.64 -11.24
C MET A 112 5.24 -8.36 -10.72
N ILE A 113 4.25 -7.81 -11.42
CA ILE A 113 3.49 -6.63 -10.96
C ILE A 113 2.86 -6.84 -9.60
N THR A 114 2.19 -7.99 -9.39
CA THR A 114 1.57 -8.27 -8.09
C THR A 114 2.60 -8.33 -6.97
N THR A 115 3.80 -8.89 -7.20
CA THR A 115 4.88 -8.83 -6.21
C THR A 115 5.38 -7.41 -5.96
N TRP A 116 5.46 -6.56 -6.99
CA TRP A 116 5.88 -5.16 -6.79
C TRP A 116 4.90 -4.40 -5.92
N ILE A 117 3.59 -4.55 -6.17
CA ILE A 117 2.54 -3.96 -5.33
C ILE A 117 2.73 -4.44 -3.89
N SER A 118 2.82 -5.76 -3.66
CA SER A 118 3.04 -6.32 -2.31
C SER A 118 4.28 -5.76 -1.60
N ILE A 119 5.42 -5.67 -2.30
CA ILE A 119 6.68 -5.16 -1.74
C ILE A 119 6.56 -3.69 -1.36
N THR A 120 5.94 -2.86 -2.20
CA THR A 120 5.71 -1.44 -1.88
C THR A 120 4.77 -1.28 -0.69
N THR A 121 3.71 -2.09 -0.63
CA THR A 121 2.74 -2.01 0.46
C THR A 121 3.33 -2.47 1.78
N ILE A 122 4.06 -3.58 1.84
CA ILE A 122 4.68 -4.05 3.09
C ILE A 122 5.75 -3.08 3.61
N ALA A 123 6.46 -2.40 2.71
CA ALA A 123 7.41 -1.37 3.08
C ALA A 123 6.72 -0.16 3.73
N LEU A 124 5.57 0.29 3.20
CA LEU A 124 4.78 1.35 3.83
C LEU A 124 4.24 0.93 5.19
N THR A 125 3.70 -0.28 5.30
CA THR A 125 3.23 -0.87 6.58
C THR A 125 4.33 -0.90 7.63
N TYR A 126 5.58 -1.18 7.24
CA TYR A 126 6.72 -1.15 8.15
C TYR A 126 7.06 0.25 8.67
N LEU A 127 6.84 1.30 7.87
CA LEU A 127 7.10 2.69 8.29
C LEU A 127 6.09 3.16 9.32
N GLU A 128 4.81 2.88 9.11
CA GLU A 128 3.75 3.18 10.10
C GLU A 128 4.04 2.48 11.44
N ALA A 129 4.52 1.24 11.39
CA ALA A 129 4.92 0.51 12.58
C ALA A 129 6.12 1.17 13.28
N LEU A 130 7.13 1.62 12.54
CA LEU A 130 8.29 2.29 13.10
C LEU A 130 7.98 3.66 13.69
N ASP A 131 7.06 4.42 13.09
CA ASP A 131 6.62 5.71 13.59
C ASP A 131 5.95 5.55 14.97
N SER A 132 5.11 4.52 15.13
CA SER A 132 4.48 4.20 16.43
C SER A 132 5.45 3.77 17.53
N LEU A 133 6.65 3.32 17.16
CA LEU A 133 7.68 2.82 18.08
C LEU A 133 8.76 3.86 18.38
N THR A 134 8.88 4.91 17.56
CA THR A 134 9.93 5.92 17.68
C THR A 134 9.41 7.07 18.54
N PRO A 135 10.09 7.41 19.65
CA PRO A 135 9.66 8.52 20.49
C PRO A 135 9.88 9.87 19.77
N PRO A 136 9.03 10.87 20.00
CA PRO A 136 8.95 12.10 19.20
C PRO A 136 10.18 13.02 19.34
N ASP A 137 11.04 12.79 20.33
CA ASP A 137 12.29 13.50 20.56
C ASP A 137 13.48 12.95 19.75
N ALA A 138 13.29 11.83 19.03
CA ALA A 138 14.32 11.18 18.23
C ALA A 138 14.36 11.69 16.77
N ASP A 139 14.50 12.99 16.57
CA ASP A 139 14.48 13.65 15.24
C ASP A 139 15.42 12.98 14.21
N VAL A 140 16.63 12.62 14.65
CA VAL A 140 17.65 12.00 13.78
C VAL A 140 17.17 10.65 13.24
N ALA A 141 16.42 9.87 14.03
CA ALA A 141 15.88 8.58 13.61
C ALA A 141 14.77 8.77 12.56
N VAL A 142 13.87 9.74 12.78
CA VAL A 142 12.79 10.07 11.83
C VAL A 142 13.35 10.52 10.48
N TYR A 143 14.35 11.41 10.49
CA TYR A 143 15.01 11.83 9.26
C TYR A 143 15.72 10.68 8.54
N ALA A 144 16.48 9.85 9.26
CA ALA A 144 17.17 8.70 8.67
C ALA A 144 16.21 7.68 8.03
N MET A 145 15.08 7.38 8.69
CA MET A 145 14.03 6.53 8.15
C MET A 145 13.44 7.13 6.87
N SER A 146 13.11 8.43 6.89
CA SER A 146 12.54 9.11 5.71
C SER A 146 13.47 9.08 4.49
N TYR A 147 14.76 9.37 4.65
CA TYR A 147 15.72 9.36 3.54
C TYR A 147 15.97 7.95 2.99
N SER A 148 16.06 6.95 3.86
CA SER A 148 16.22 5.54 3.46
C SER A 148 15.08 5.08 2.55
N VAL A 149 13.85 5.45 2.90
CA VAL A 149 12.64 5.14 2.12
C VAL A 149 12.64 5.81 0.75
N ILE A 150 13.05 7.08 0.69
CA ILE A 150 13.12 7.82 -0.57
C ILE A 150 14.09 7.16 -1.54
N VAL A 151 15.28 6.78 -1.06
CA VAL A 151 16.29 6.08 -1.87
C VAL A 151 15.73 4.74 -2.34
N TRP A 152 15.08 4.00 -1.45
CA TRP A 152 14.50 2.69 -1.77
C TRP A 152 13.35 2.77 -2.79
N ILE A 153 12.40 3.70 -2.63
CA ILE A 153 11.31 3.92 -3.59
C ILE A 153 11.87 4.33 -4.96
N SER A 154 12.88 5.20 -4.98
CA SER A 154 13.52 5.65 -6.23
C SER A 154 14.18 4.48 -6.98
N LEU A 155 14.89 3.61 -6.25
CA LEU A 155 15.49 2.40 -6.81
C LEU A 155 14.42 1.45 -7.37
N MET A 156 13.37 1.19 -6.59
CA MET A 156 12.29 0.29 -6.96
C MET A 156 11.57 0.77 -8.23
N ALA A 157 11.32 2.06 -8.31
CA ALA A 157 10.59 2.65 -9.42
C ALA A 157 11.45 2.74 -10.71
N LEU A 158 12.79 2.83 -10.60
CA LEU A 158 13.72 2.67 -11.72
C LEU A 158 13.68 1.25 -12.30
N ILE A 159 13.69 0.23 -11.43
CA ILE A 159 13.64 -1.17 -11.84
C ILE A 159 12.29 -1.48 -12.51
N LEU A 160 11.19 -1.01 -11.94
CA LEU A 160 9.84 -1.18 -12.51
C LEU A 160 9.75 -0.56 -13.90
N THR A 161 10.23 0.68 -14.07
CA THR A 161 10.28 1.36 -15.37
C THR A 161 10.99 0.53 -16.43
N GLY A 162 12.16 -0.04 -16.11
CA GLY A 162 12.91 -0.90 -17.02
C GLY A 162 12.13 -2.15 -17.45
N HIS A 163 11.45 -2.80 -16.51
CA HIS A 163 10.60 -3.97 -16.80
C HIS A 163 9.33 -3.61 -17.59
N MET A 164 8.73 -2.46 -17.30
CA MET A 164 7.57 -1.92 -18.04
C MET A 164 7.93 -1.65 -19.50
N ILE A 165 9.09 -1.03 -19.76
CA ILE A 165 9.59 -0.78 -21.13
C ILE A 165 9.78 -2.11 -21.88
N ARG A 166 10.41 -3.12 -21.25
CA ARG A 166 10.58 -4.45 -21.86
C ARG A 166 9.24 -5.10 -22.21
N LEU A 167 8.21 -4.96 -21.38
CA LEU A 167 6.88 -5.47 -21.70
C LEU A 167 6.26 -4.71 -22.87
N ILE A 168 6.27 -3.38 -22.83
CA ILE A 168 5.67 -2.55 -23.90
C ILE A 168 6.28 -2.93 -25.25
N ILE A 169 7.61 -3.11 -25.32
CA ILE A 169 8.30 -3.56 -26.55
C ILE A 169 7.78 -4.93 -27.01
N LYS A 170 7.64 -5.91 -26.10
CA LYS A 170 7.13 -7.24 -26.45
C LYS A 170 5.66 -7.21 -26.88
N LEU A 171 4.83 -6.44 -26.19
CA LEU A 171 3.41 -6.29 -26.50
C LEU A 171 3.21 -5.63 -27.85
N VAL A 172 3.94 -4.53 -28.13
CA VAL A 172 3.91 -3.84 -29.42
C VAL A 172 4.41 -4.73 -30.56
N LYS A 173 5.46 -5.55 -30.34
CA LYS A 173 5.91 -6.54 -31.33
C LYS A 173 4.82 -7.57 -31.65
N LYS A 174 4.16 -8.11 -30.62
CA LYS A 174 3.08 -9.10 -30.77
C LYS A 174 1.85 -8.49 -31.45
N LEU A 175 1.43 -7.29 -31.04
CA LEU A 175 0.33 -6.54 -31.66
C LEU A 175 0.64 -6.24 -33.13
N ARG A 176 1.87 -5.80 -33.46
CA ARG A 176 2.29 -5.56 -34.86
C ARG A 176 2.18 -6.81 -35.72
N ILE A 177 2.55 -7.97 -35.20
CA ILE A 177 2.44 -9.25 -35.92
C ILE A 177 0.96 -9.58 -36.19
N ILE A 178 0.11 -9.49 -35.16
CA ILE A 178 -1.33 -9.77 -35.29
C ILE A 178 -2.01 -8.80 -36.27
N ILE A 179 -1.69 -7.51 -36.17
CA ILE A 179 -2.22 -6.48 -37.08
C ILE A 179 -1.76 -6.74 -38.52
N ARG A 180 -0.47 -7.03 -38.75
CA ARG A 180 0.04 -7.37 -40.10
C ARG A 180 -0.68 -8.58 -40.71
N MET A 181 -1.00 -9.60 -39.91
CA MET A 181 -1.79 -10.75 -40.38
C MET A 181 -3.23 -10.35 -40.76
N ARG A 182 -3.87 -9.48 -39.98
CA ARG A 182 -5.22 -8.96 -40.28
C ARG A 182 -5.23 -8.04 -41.49
N GLN A 183 -4.14 -7.31 -41.72
CA GLN A 183 -4.01 -6.32 -42.80
C GLN A 183 -3.80 -6.98 -44.17
N ARG A 184 -3.16 -8.17 -44.25
CA ARG A 184 -3.15 -8.98 -45.49
C ARG A 184 -4.56 -9.36 -45.99
N ARG A 185 -5.60 -9.15 -45.19
CA ARG A 185 -7.01 -9.40 -45.54
C ARG A 185 -7.79 -8.12 -45.94
N MET A 186 -7.21 -6.91 -45.86
CA MET A 186 -7.92 -5.64 -46.15
C MET A 186 -7.11 -4.73 -47.10
N VAL A 187 -7.80 -4.03 -48.02
CA VAL A 187 -7.25 -3.18 -49.09
C VAL A 187 -6.46 -1.97 -48.54
N ALA A 188 -5.36 -1.58 -49.21
CA ALA A 188 -4.10 -1.15 -48.58
C ALA A 188 -3.84 0.37 -48.37
N GLY A 189 -4.71 1.30 -48.75
CA GLY A 189 -4.33 2.73 -48.85
C GLY A 189 -4.28 3.51 -47.53
N SER A 190 -5.35 3.49 -46.73
CA SER A 190 -5.58 4.43 -45.62
C SER A 190 -5.23 3.87 -44.24
N ALA A 191 -5.03 2.56 -44.13
CA ALA A 191 -4.79 1.89 -42.86
C ALA A 191 -3.36 2.16 -42.33
N VAL A 192 -2.35 2.22 -43.20
CA VAL A 192 -0.92 2.27 -42.85
C VAL A 192 -0.53 3.53 -42.07
N LEU A 193 -1.08 4.71 -42.40
CA LEU A 193 -0.79 5.98 -41.71
C LEU A 193 -1.38 6.04 -40.29
N GLY A 194 -2.53 5.39 -40.06
CA GLY A 194 -3.17 5.37 -38.75
C GLY A 194 -2.38 4.56 -37.71
N TYR A 195 -1.61 3.54 -38.13
CA TYR A 195 -0.99 2.59 -37.21
C TYR A 195 0.34 3.05 -36.61
N THR A 196 1.14 3.81 -37.35
CA THR A 196 2.35 4.43 -36.81
C THR A 196 1.97 5.47 -35.75
N VAL A 197 0.92 6.24 -36.02
CA VAL A 197 0.37 7.25 -35.10
C VAL A 197 -0.30 6.60 -33.89
N PHE A 198 -1.06 5.51 -34.06
CA PHE A 198 -1.72 4.81 -32.95
C PHE A 198 -0.72 4.09 -32.04
N GLY A 199 0.27 3.39 -32.60
CA GLY A 199 1.32 2.74 -31.82
C GLY A 199 2.20 3.73 -31.06
N LEU A 200 2.50 4.88 -31.67
CA LEU A 200 3.24 5.97 -31.05
C LEU A 200 2.41 6.69 -29.98
N LYS A 201 1.13 6.95 -30.23
CA LYS A 201 0.20 7.51 -29.24
C LYS A 201 0.01 6.58 -28.05
N LEU A 202 -0.15 5.28 -28.26
CA LEU A 202 -0.29 4.32 -27.17
C LEU A 202 1.00 4.20 -26.34
N PHE A 203 2.17 4.26 -27.00
CA PHE A 203 3.46 4.32 -26.31
C PHE A 203 3.62 5.58 -25.46
N TRP A 204 3.28 6.76 -26.00
CA TRP A 204 3.30 8.03 -25.27
C TRP A 204 2.23 8.13 -24.18
N VAL A 205 1.07 7.49 -24.37
CA VAL A 205 0.01 7.41 -23.34
C VAL A 205 0.46 6.49 -22.21
N CYS A 206 1.08 5.33 -22.49
CA CYS A 206 1.63 4.48 -21.44
C CYS A 206 2.79 5.15 -20.68
N ILE A 207 3.66 5.87 -21.37
CA ILE A 207 4.71 6.68 -20.75
C ILE A 207 4.10 7.82 -19.92
N SER A 208 3.08 8.49 -20.43
CA SER A 208 2.37 9.57 -19.72
C SER A 208 1.68 9.05 -18.47
N ILE A 209 0.99 7.90 -18.54
CA ILE A 209 0.36 7.25 -17.37
C ILE A 209 1.42 6.80 -16.37
N LEU A 210 2.54 6.23 -16.83
CA LEU A 210 3.64 5.83 -15.94
C LEU A 210 4.26 7.04 -15.25
N LEU A 211 4.51 8.13 -15.99
CA LEU A 211 5.00 9.39 -15.43
C LEU A 211 3.98 10.04 -14.49
N LEU A 212 2.68 9.94 -14.77
CA LEU A 212 1.60 10.41 -13.90
C LEU A 212 1.51 9.59 -12.61
N VAL A 213 1.65 8.27 -12.67
CA VAL A 213 1.67 7.41 -11.48
C VAL A 213 2.92 7.69 -10.64
N PHE A 214 4.06 7.92 -11.29
CA PHE A 214 5.31 8.29 -10.63
C PHE A 214 5.23 9.68 -10.00
N LEU A 215 4.69 10.67 -10.71
CA LEU A 215 4.46 12.02 -10.19
C LEU A 215 3.41 12.00 -9.08
N CYS A 216 2.31 11.27 -9.23
CA CYS A 216 1.26 11.23 -8.23
C CYS A 216 1.75 10.54 -6.95
N GLY A 217 2.51 9.44 -7.06
CA GLY A 217 3.17 8.81 -5.92
C GLY A 217 4.20 9.74 -5.25
N PHE A 218 4.99 10.47 -6.05
CA PHE A 218 5.95 11.45 -5.54
C PHE A 218 5.28 12.68 -4.88
N ILE A 219 4.14 13.13 -5.41
CA ILE A 219 3.35 14.26 -4.89
C ILE A 219 2.62 13.85 -3.61
N VAL A 220 1.98 12.67 -3.57
CA VAL A 220 1.34 12.15 -2.36
C VAL A 220 2.36 11.95 -1.26
N PHE A 221 3.55 11.47 -1.59
CA PHE A 221 4.66 11.33 -0.65
C PHE A 221 5.20 12.70 -0.17
N GLN A 222 5.35 13.68 -1.06
CA GLN A 222 5.73 15.05 -0.66
C GLN A 222 4.66 15.70 0.21
N CYS A 223 3.37 15.49 -0.07
CA CYS A 223 2.28 15.94 0.79
C CYS A 223 2.33 15.27 2.17
N ALA A 224 2.62 13.96 2.24
CA ALA A 224 2.79 13.26 3.52
C ALA A 224 3.99 13.81 4.31
N CYS A 225 5.14 14.02 3.68
CA CYS A 225 6.31 14.66 4.31
C CYS A 225 6.04 16.11 4.75
N PHE A 226 5.22 16.87 4.01
CA PHE A 226 4.84 18.23 4.36
C PHE A 226 3.89 18.27 5.56
N VAL A 227 2.95 17.32 5.63
CA VAL A 227 2.07 17.13 6.79
C VAL A 227 2.87 16.74 8.02
N ILE A 228 3.80 15.79 7.90
CA ILE A 228 4.68 15.36 9.02
C ILE A 228 5.56 16.53 9.51
N LYS A 229 6.13 17.34 8.59
CA LYS A 229 6.84 18.57 8.96
C LYS A 229 5.95 19.61 9.65
N GLY A 230 4.68 19.71 9.25
CA GLY A 230 3.71 20.60 9.87
C GLY A 230 3.30 20.16 11.27
N SER A 231 3.21 18.86 11.51
CA SER A 231 2.87 18.27 12.81
C SER A 231 4.00 18.36 13.85
N VAL A 232 5.27 18.41 13.42
CA VAL A 232 6.43 18.55 14.31
C VAL A 232 6.74 20.02 14.66
N LEU A 233 6.15 20.97 13.92
CA LEU A 233 6.33 22.41 14.13
C LEU A 233 5.19 23.09 14.93
N MET A 234 4.23 22.32 15.44
CA MET A 234 3.17 22.76 16.37
C MET A 234 3.28 22.04 17.70
#